data_AF-A0A962IMS5-F1
#
_entry.id   AF-A0A962IMS5-F1
#
_cell.length_a   1.000
_cell.length_b   1.000
_cell.length_c   1.000
_cell.angle_alpha   90.00
_cell.angle_beta   90.00
_cell.angle_gamma   90.00
#
_symmetry.space_group_name_H-M   'P 1'
#
loop_
_entity.id
_entity.type
_entity.pdbx_description
1 polymer ?
#
loop_
_entity_poly.entity_id
_entity_poly.type
_entity_poly.pdbx_seq_one_letter_code
_entity_poly.pdbx_strand_id
1 'polypeptide(L)'
;MSEKVYDQAYFDRWYRDPAQRLLGPAELRRKIRLVLAVAEFHLGRPVGSVLDVGCGEGSWRAPLLRERPRLDYLGLDSSEYAVARYGRQRNLHRMGFGQLAE
;
A
#
# COMPACT_ATOMS: atom_id res chain seq x y z
N MET A 1 4.97 19.36 -18.23
CA MET A 1 4.00 18.95 -17.19
C MET A 1 4.73 19.04 -15.86
N SER A 2 4.17 19.71 -14.86
CA SER A 2 4.79 19.76 -13.52
C SER A 2 4.89 18.35 -12.95
N GLU A 3 6.06 17.95 -12.50
CA GLU A 3 6.28 16.65 -11.87
C GLU A 3 5.52 16.61 -10.53
N LYS A 4 4.76 15.53 -10.29
CA LYS A 4 4.05 15.36 -9.02
C LYS A 4 5.05 15.03 -7.93
N VAL A 5 5.21 15.94 -6.97
CA VAL A 5 6.06 15.74 -5.79
C VAL A 5 5.25 15.04 -4.70
N TYR A 6 5.72 13.86 -4.28
CA TYR A 6 5.13 13.07 -3.20
C TYR A 6 5.91 13.26 -1.90
N ASP A 7 5.90 14.47 -1.37
CA ASP A 7 6.59 14.86 -0.14
C ASP A 7 5.72 14.69 1.11
N GLN A 8 6.23 15.11 2.27
CA GLN A 8 5.46 15.08 3.51
C GLN A 8 4.13 15.84 3.42
N ALA A 9 4.13 17.04 2.82
CA ALA A 9 2.95 17.89 2.74
C ALA A 9 1.85 17.23 1.90
N TYR A 10 2.23 16.49 0.85
CA TYR A 10 1.31 15.65 0.09
C TYR A 10 0.62 14.60 0.98
N PHE A 11 1.37 13.84 1.79
CA PHE A 11 0.78 12.83 2.67
C PHE A 11 -0.02 13.42 3.82
N ASP A 12 0.42 14.54 4.39
CA ASP A 12 -0.34 15.26 5.41
C ASP A 12 -1.72 15.65 4.87
N ARG A 13 -1.77 16.23 3.66
CA ARG A 13 -3.00 16.67 3.02
C ARG A 13 -3.91 15.52 2.59
N TRP A 14 -3.38 14.45 2.00
CA TRP A 14 -4.22 13.44 1.33
C TRP A 14 -4.41 12.14 2.12
N TYR A 15 -3.49 11.82 3.03
CA TYR A 15 -3.54 10.56 3.79
C TYR A 15 -3.92 10.76 5.26
N ARG A 16 -3.49 11.87 5.87
CA ARG A 16 -3.64 12.10 7.32
C ARG A 16 -4.77 13.05 7.68
N ASP A 17 -5.08 14.02 6.84
CA ASP A 17 -6.25 14.88 7.01
C ASP A 17 -7.55 14.05 6.91
N PRO A 18 -8.33 13.92 7.99
CA PRO A 18 -9.58 13.18 7.99
C PRO A 18 -10.62 13.72 6.98
N ALA A 19 -10.56 15.01 6.65
CA ALA A 19 -11.48 15.63 5.69
C ALA A 19 -11.16 15.28 4.23
N GLN A 20 -9.92 14.88 3.94
CA GLN A 20 -9.44 14.54 2.60
C GLN A 20 -9.20 13.03 2.42
N ARG A 21 -9.16 12.30 3.53
CA ARG A 21 -8.87 10.86 3.54
C ARG A 21 -9.96 10.08 2.81
N LEU A 22 -9.56 9.39 1.74
CA LEU A 22 -10.47 8.63 0.86
C LEU A 22 -11.23 7.49 1.56
N LEU A 23 -10.61 6.80 2.53
CA LEU A 23 -11.20 5.64 3.20
C LEU A 23 -10.83 5.63 4.69
N GLY A 24 -11.83 5.57 5.56
CA GLY A 24 -11.62 5.35 6.99
C GLY A 24 -11.07 3.95 7.29
N PRO A 25 -10.65 3.67 8.54
CA PRO A 25 -10.08 2.38 8.91
C PRO A 25 -11.04 1.20 8.69
N ALA A 26 -12.35 1.42 8.84
CA ALA A 26 -13.36 0.38 8.63
C ALA A 26 -13.59 0.10 7.14
N GLU A 27 -13.70 1.14 6.29
CA GLU A 27 -13.77 0.95 4.84
C GLU A 27 -12.53 0.22 4.31
N LEU A 28 -11.34 0.60 4.78
CA LEU A 28 -10.09 -0.04 4.36
C LEU A 28 -10.12 -1.54 4.68
N ARG A 29 -10.53 -1.95 5.88
CA ARG A 29 -10.67 -3.37 6.23
C ARG A 29 -11.66 -4.11 5.33
N ARG A 30 -12.81 -3.49 5.02
CA ARG A 30 -13.79 -4.07 4.08
C ARG A 30 -13.18 -4.27 2.68
N LYS A 31 -12.45 -3.27 2.19
CA LYS A 31 -11.74 -3.35 0.90
C LYS A 31 -10.70 -4.46 0.88
N ILE A 32 -9.90 -4.61 1.94
CA ILE A 32 -8.91 -5.68 2.07
C ILE A 32 -9.57 -7.06 1.98
N ARG A 33 -10.65 -7.28 2.74
CA ARG A 33 -11.38 -8.56 2.70
C ARG A 33 -11.93 -8.87 1.32
N LEU A 34 -12.47 -7.86 0.64
CA LEU A 34 -12.96 -8.01 -0.74
C LEU A 34 -11.83 -8.43 -1.69
N VAL A 35 -10.69 -7.74 -1.66
CA VAL A 35 -9.57 -8.04 -2.55
C VAL A 35 -9.00 -9.43 -2.29
N LEU A 36 -8.84 -9.83 -1.02
CA LEU A 36 -8.42 -11.18 -0.67
C LEU A 36 -9.41 -12.22 -1.18
N ALA A 37 -10.72 -12.03 -0.96
CA ALA A 37 -11.73 -12.98 -1.42
C ALA A 37 -11.72 -13.15 -2.95
N VAL A 38 -11.61 -12.04 -3.69
CA VAL A 38 -11.52 -12.08 -5.16
C VAL A 38 -10.25 -12.79 -5.60
N ALA A 39 -9.09 -12.46 -5.01
CA ALA A 39 -7.82 -13.09 -5.37
C ALA A 39 -7.84 -14.60 -5.08
N GLU A 40 -8.27 -15.00 -3.88
CA GLU A 40 -8.28 -16.40 -3.45
C GLU A 40 -9.29 -17.23 -4.22
N PHE A 41 -10.43 -16.64 -4.63
CA PHE A 41 -11.39 -17.29 -5.52
C PHE A 41 -10.73 -17.68 -6.86
N HIS A 42 -9.96 -16.77 -7.47
CA HIS A 42 -9.29 -17.04 -8.75
C HIS A 42 -8.04 -17.91 -8.60
N LEU A 43 -7.33 -17.79 -7.48
CA LEU A 43 -6.13 -18.58 -7.20
C LEU A 43 -6.44 -20.01 -6.74
N GLY A 44 -7.66 -20.26 -6.24
CA GLY A 44 -8.05 -21.55 -5.64
C GLY A 44 -7.31 -21.88 -4.34
N ARG A 45 -6.61 -20.90 -3.74
CA ARG A 45 -5.80 -21.06 -2.53
C ARG A 45 -5.63 -19.74 -1.78
N PRO A 46 -5.26 -19.76 -0.49
CA PRO A 46 -4.95 -18.56 0.25
C PRO A 46 -3.81 -17.75 -0.37
N VAL A 47 -3.90 -16.41 -0.31
CA VAL A 47 -2.83 -15.52 -0.78
C VAL A 47 -1.62 -15.65 0.16
N GLY A 48 -0.47 -16.03 -0.41
CA GLY A 48 0.80 -16.15 0.32
C GLY A 48 1.66 -14.89 0.27
N SER A 49 1.55 -14.09 -0.79
CA SER A 49 2.34 -12.88 -0.98
C SER A 49 1.55 -11.78 -1.69
N VAL A 50 1.89 -10.52 -1.40
CA VAL A 50 1.31 -9.33 -2.03
C VAL A 50 2.44 -8.38 -2.45
N LEU A 51 2.36 -7.96 -3.71
CA LEU A 51 3.07 -6.80 -4.24
C LEU A 51 2.08 -5.64 -4.35
N ASP A 52 2.33 -4.57 -3.61
CA ASP A 52 1.50 -3.36 -3.57
C ASP A 52 2.24 -2.21 -4.29
N VAL A 53 1.81 -1.90 -5.51
CA VAL A 53 2.44 -0.88 -6.38
C VAL A 53 1.74 0.46 -6.21
N GLY A 54 2.51 1.51 -5.92
CA GLY A 54 1.96 2.80 -5.52
C GLY A 54 1.38 2.74 -4.11
N CYS A 55 2.06 2.03 -3.20
CA CYS A 55 1.54 1.71 -1.87
C CYS A 55 1.44 2.93 -0.93
N GLY A 56 2.02 4.08 -1.30
CA GLY A 56 2.17 5.26 -0.47
C GLY A 56 2.88 4.92 0.83
N GLU A 57 2.25 5.22 1.97
CA GLU A 57 2.78 4.88 3.29
C GLU A 57 2.67 3.37 3.63
N GLY A 58 2.19 2.50 2.73
CA GLY A 58 2.03 1.07 3.00
C GLY A 58 0.85 0.77 3.93
N SER A 59 -0.25 1.50 3.79
CA SER A 59 -1.42 1.42 4.69
C SER A 59 -2.14 0.06 4.66
N TRP A 60 -1.92 -0.74 3.61
CA TRP A 60 -2.52 -2.06 3.42
C TRP A 60 -1.82 -3.17 4.20
N ARG A 61 -0.53 -3.02 4.51
CA ARG A 61 0.28 -4.08 5.13
C ARG A 61 -0.33 -4.61 6.43
N ALA A 62 -0.59 -3.72 7.38
CA ALA A 62 -1.08 -4.15 8.69
C ALA A 62 -2.49 -4.80 8.62
N PRO A 63 -3.47 -4.22 7.91
CA PRO A 63 -4.74 -4.91 7.64
C PRO A 63 -4.59 -6.27 6.93
N LEU A 64 -3.73 -6.39 5.91
CA LEU A 64 -3.48 -7.66 5.22
C LEU A 64 -2.93 -8.72 6.18
N LEU A 65 -1.94 -8.36 7.01
CA LEU A 65 -1.36 -9.27 7.99
C LEU A 65 -2.35 -9.68 9.09
N ARG A 66 -3.37 -8.86 9.39
CA ARG A 66 -4.45 -9.29 10.31
C ARG A 66 -5.32 -10.39 9.70
N GLU A 67 -5.60 -10.32 8.41
CA GLU A 67 -6.41 -11.33 7.72
C GLU A 67 -5.58 -12.56 7.34
N ARG A 68 -4.30 -12.38 7.00
CA ARG A 68 -3.34 -13.44 6.63
C ARG A 68 -2.01 -13.24 7.37
N PRO A 69 -1.85 -13.78 8.60
CA PRO A 69 -0.67 -13.52 9.44
C PRO A 69 0.68 -13.98 8.88
N ARG A 70 0.68 -14.91 7.91
CA ARG A 70 1.88 -15.45 7.26
C ARG A 70 2.14 -14.85 5.87
N LEU A 71 1.42 -13.79 5.51
CA LEU A 71 1.56 -13.16 4.19
C LEU A 71 2.87 -12.39 4.08
N ASP A 72 3.59 -12.60 2.99
CA ASP A 72 4.74 -11.78 2.62
C ASP A 72 4.27 -10.52 1.89
N TYR A 73 4.58 -9.34 2.44
CA TYR A 73 4.19 -8.05 1.86
C TYR A 73 5.42 -7.30 1.33
N LEU A 74 5.36 -6.86 0.08
CA LEU A 74 6.31 -5.92 -0.53
C LEU A 74 5.53 -4.71 -1.06
N GLY A 75 5.88 -3.52 -0.59
CA GLY A 75 5.35 -2.26 -1.11
C GLY A 75 6.36 -1.55 -2.00
N LEU A 76 5.90 -1.01 -3.12
CA LEU A 76 6.69 -0.18 -4.03
C LEU A 76 6.04 1.19 -4.18
N ASP A 77 6.82 2.26 -4.03
CA ASP A 77 6.33 3.62 -4.24
C ASP A 77 7.44 4.53 -4.77
N SER A 78 7.07 5.53 -5.58
CA SER A 78 8.01 6.52 -6.10
C SER A 78 8.34 7.62 -5.08
N SER A 79 7.53 7.76 -4.02
CA SER A 79 7.75 8.72 -2.94
C SER A 79 8.99 8.37 -2.13
N GLU A 80 10.02 9.21 -2.29
CA GLU A 80 11.19 9.16 -1.43
C GLU A 80 10.82 9.38 0.03
N TYR A 81 9.88 10.29 0.32
CA TYR A 81 9.40 10.53 1.68
C TYR A 81 8.79 9.28 2.32
N ALA A 82 7.84 8.63 1.65
CA ALA A 82 7.13 7.50 2.22
C ALA A 82 8.08 6.32 2.48
N VAL A 83 8.98 6.06 1.53
CA VAL A 83 9.99 5.00 1.66
C VAL A 83 11.00 5.33 2.75
N ALA A 84 11.55 6.54 2.79
CA ALA A 84 12.48 6.94 3.83
C ALA A 84 11.86 6.85 5.23
N ARG A 85 10.59 7.25 5.36
CA ARG A 85 9.88 7.26 6.65
C ARG A 85 9.41 5.88 7.10
N TYR A 86 8.88 5.06 6.21
CA TYR A 86 8.17 3.82 6.57
C TYR A 86 8.80 2.54 6.00
N GLY A 87 9.74 2.64 5.07
CA GLY A 87 10.29 1.52 4.31
C GLY A 87 10.82 0.39 5.19
N ARG A 88 11.65 0.72 6.19
CA ARG A 88 12.19 -0.28 7.12
C ARG A 88 11.12 -1.01 7.93
N GLN A 89 10.08 -0.31 8.38
CA GLN A 89 9.04 -0.90 9.25
C GLN A 89 7.96 -1.65 8.45
N ARG A 90 7.74 -1.24 7.20
CA ARG A 90 6.63 -1.72 6.37
C ARG A 90 7.08 -2.45 5.11
N ASN A 91 8.36 -2.75 4.96
CA ASN A 91 8.97 -3.37 3.78
C ASN A 91 8.58 -2.65 2.47
N LEU A 92 8.85 -1.34 2.44
CA LEU A 92 8.61 -0.50 1.26
C LEU A 92 9.94 -0.19 0.58
N HIS A 93 9.96 -0.25 -0.74
CA HIS A 93 11.14 0.04 -1.55
C HIS A 93 10.82 1.14 -2.56
N ARG A 94 11.82 2.00 -2.82
CA ARG A 94 11.67 3.10 -3.76
C ARG A 94 11.77 2.56 -5.17
N MET A 95 10.69 2.69 -5.92
CA MET A 95 10.64 2.29 -7.32
C MET A 95 9.54 3.08 -8.04
N GLY A 96 9.87 3.67 -9.19
CA GLY A 96 8.89 4.26 -10.09
C GLY A 96 8.18 3.18 -10.91
N PHE A 97 6.95 3.45 -11.35
CA PHE A 97 6.17 2.49 -12.13
C PHE A 97 6.88 2.03 -13.41
N GLY A 98 7.62 2.93 -14.08
CA GLY A 98 8.39 2.60 -15.29
C GLY A 98 9.52 1.58 -15.06
N GLN A 99 9.96 1.39 -13.82
CA GLN A 99 11.05 0.49 -13.45
C GLN A 99 10.56 -0.94 -13.14
N LEU A 100 9.24 -1.19 -13.18
CA LEU A 100 8.67 -2.53 -12.92
C LEU A 100 8.87 -3.52 -14.07
N ALA A 101 9.16 -3.02 -15.26
CA ALA A 101 9.38 -3.82 -16.46
C ALA A 101 10.86 -4.13 -16.73
N GLU A 102 11.76 -3.63 -15.86
CA GLU A 102 13.21 -3.84 -15.90
C GLU A 102 13.62 -4.97 -14.95
#